data_AF-A0AAW5JJM1-F1
#
_entry.id   AF-A0AAW5JJM1-F1
#
_cell.length_a   1.000
_cell.length_b   1.000
_cell.length_c   1.000
_cell.angle_alpha   90.00
_cell.angle_beta   90.00
_cell.angle_gamma   90.00
#
_symmetry.space_group_name_H-M   'P 1'
#
loop_
_entity.id
_entity.type
_entity.pdbx_description
1 polymer ?
#
loop_
_entity_poly.entity_id
_entity_poly.type
_entity_poly.pdbx_seq_one_letter_code
_entity_poly.pdbx_strand_id
1 'polypeptide(L)'
;MHMPPKHFIVEAEALPEIFRKVAEAKRLLDTGEAKTVHQATVMTGISRSAFYKYKDAVRPFNDMLHGRIVTFQFMLRDEPGVLSAVLNSFAVSGGNILTINQGIPISGCALVTIGAETSGLEIPVEELVSRTSRLTGVLRCEILAGQ
;
A
#
# COMPACT_ATOMS: atom_id res chain seq x y z
N MET A 1 15.48 17.30 -21.35
CA MET A 1 15.45 16.97 -19.92
C MET A 1 14.06 16.44 -19.61
N HIS A 2 13.94 15.18 -19.15
CA HIS A 2 12.65 14.63 -18.74
C HIS A 2 12.45 15.03 -17.27
N MET A 3 11.59 16.01 -17.01
CA MET A 3 11.22 16.31 -15.62
C MET A 3 10.44 15.13 -15.07
N PRO A 4 10.76 14.64 -13.87
CA PRO A 4 9.98 13.59 -13.24
C PRO A 4 8.52 14.06 -13.08
N PRO A 5 7.53 13.19 -13.33
CA PRO A 5 6.13 13.55 -13.19
C PRO A 5 5.84 13.99 -11.75
N LYS A 6 5.15 15.12 -11.60
CA LYS A 6 4.68 15.62 -10.30
C LYS A 6 3.35 14.95 -9.98
N HIS A 7 3.25 14.35 -8.80
CA HIS A 7 2.04 13.71 -8.30
C HIS A 7 1.36 14.60 -7.24
N PHE A 8 0.03 14.62 -7.25
CA PHE A 8 -0.77 15.41 -6.32
C PHE A 8 -1.82 14.51 -5.67
N ILE A 9 -2.07 14.72 -4.37
CA ILE A 9 -3.24 14.17 -3.68
C ILE A 9 -4.32 15.24 -3.76
N VAL A 10 -5.50 14.83 -4.22
CA VAL A 10 -6.65 15.72 -4.41
C VAL A 10 -7.89 15.05 -3.85
N GLU A 11 -8.80 15.84 -3.29
CA GLU A 11 -10.11 15.35 -2.91
C GLU A 11 -10.87 14.86 -4.14
N ALA A 12 -11.60 13.75 -4.00
CA ALA A 12 -12.29 13.14 -5.12
C ALA A 12 -13.30 14.09 -5.77
N GLU A 13 -13.98 14.93 -4.98
CA GLU A 13 -14.97 15.90 -5.47
C GLU A 13 -14.35 17.04 -6.30
N ALA A 14 -13.07 17.36 -6.06
CA ALA A 14 -12.34 18.35 -6.84
C ALA A 14 -11.89 17.82 -8.21
N LEU A 15 -11.89 16.50 -8.42
CA LEU A 15 -11.52 15.89 -9.69
C LEU A 15 -12.66 15.98 -10.70
N PRO A 16 -12.36 16.32 -11.97
CA PRO A 16 -13.32 16.16 -13.05
C PRO A 16 -13.87 14.73 -13.10
N GLU A 17 -15.18 14.61 -13.33
CA GLU A 17 -15.94 13.35 -13.28
C GLU A 17 -15.29 12.23 -14.11
N ILE A 18 -14.66 12.57 -15.23
CA ILE A 18 -13.98 11.59 -16.09
C ILE A 18 -12.87 10.82 -15.36
N PHE A 19 -12.08 11.47 -14.49
CA PHE A 19 -11.02 10.80 -13.75
C PHE A 19 -11.58 9.88 -12.68
N ARG A 20 -12.66 10.29 -12.01
CA ARG A 20 -13.39 9.44 -11.05
C ARG A 20 -13.97 8.20 -11.71
N LYS A 21 -14.61 8.35 -12.88
CA LYS A 21 -15.18 7.23 -13.64
C LYS A 21 -14.12 6.28 -14.16
N VAL A 22 -12.96 6.80 -14.58
CA VAL A 22 -11.81 5.96 -14.97
C VAL A 22 -11.24 5.21 -13.76
N ALA A 23 -11.15 5.86 -12.59
CA ALA A 23 -10.75 5.20 -11.34
C ALA A 23 -11.69 4.03 -11.01
N GLU A 24 -13.00 4.27 -11.07
CA GLU A 24 -14.01 3.25 -10.79
C GLU A 24 -13.98 2.13 -11.83
N ALA A 25 -13.77 2.46 -13.12
CA ALA A 25 -13.65 1.45 -14.17
C ALA A 25 -12.44 0.52 -13.94
N LYS A 26 -11.32 1.08 -13.46
CA LYS A 26 -10.15 0.27 -13.04
C LYS A 26 -10.48 -0.59 -11.83
N ARG A 27 -11.11 -0.01 -10.80
CA ARG A 27 -11.57 -0.77 -9.61
C ARG A 27 -12.41 -1.98 -9.99
N LEU A 28 -13.39 -1.81 -10.88
CA LEU A 28 -14.25 -2.92 -11.34
C LEU A 28 -13.47 -4.03 -12.06
N LEU A 29 -12.41 -3.68 -12.79
CA LEU A 29 -11.53 -4.65 -13.44
C LEU A 29 -10.67 -5.39 -12.40
N ASP A 30 -10.11 -4.65 -11.44
CA ASP A 30 -9.22 -5.17 -10.42
C ASP A 30 -9.96 -6.08 -9.42
N THR A 31 -11.22 -5.77 -9.08
CA THR A 31 -12.08 -6.61 -8.22
C THR A 31 -12.74 -7.75 -8.97
N GLY A 32 -12.63 -7.80 -10.30
CA GLY A 32 -13.29 -8.81 -11.15
C GLY A 32 -14.80 -8.62 -11.33
N GLU A 33 -15.38 -7.53 -10.82
CA GLU A 33 -16.79 -7.15 -11.05
C GLU A 33 -17.07 -6.92 -12.55
N ALA A 34 -16.07 -6.44 -13.29
CA ALA A 34 -16.05 -6.38 -14.74
C ALA A 34 -14.95 -7.28 -15.31
N LYS A 35 -15.31 -8.17 -16.24
CA LYS A 35 -14.36 -9.10 -16.89
C LYS A 35 -13.56 -8.45 -18.02
N THR A 36 -14.05 -7.33 -18.57
CA THR A 36 -13.43 -6.67 -19.72
C THR A 36 -13.51 -5.16 -19.58
N VAL A 37 -12.56 -4.45 -20.21
CA VAL A 37 -12.59 -2.98 -20.29
C VAL A 37 -13.92 -2.49 -20.86
N HIS A 38 -14.47 -3.19 -21.85
CA HIS A 38 -15.77 -2.83 -22.41
C HIS A 38 -16.87 -2.84 -21.34
N GLN A 39 -16.99 -3.93 -20.59
CA GLN A 39 -17.96 -4.06 -19.50
C GLN A 39 -17.78 -2.95 -18.44
N ALA A 40 -16.54 -2.71 -18.00
CA ALA A 40 -16.24 -1.66 -17.02
C ALA A 40 -16.63 -0.27 -17.52
N THR A 41 -16.33 0.04 -18.78
CA THR A 41 -16.66 1.35 -19.39
C THR A 41 -18.17 1.57 -19.53
N VAL A 42 -18.94 0.50 -19.80
CA VAL A 42 -20.41 0.55 -19.83
C VAL A 42 -20.97 0.79 -18.44
N MET A 43 -20.49 0.06 -17.43
CA MET A 43 -20.94 0.19 -16.04
C MET A 43 -20.65 1.59 -15.46
N THR A 44 -19.58 2.24 -15.90
CA THR A 44 -19.16 3.57 -15.41
C THR A 44 -19.60 4.73 -16.29
N GLY A 45 -20.21 4.46 -17.45
CA GLY A 45 -20.72 5.48 -18.37
C GLY A 45 -19.64 6.31 -19.05
N ILE A 46 -18.51 5.70 -19.42
CA ILE A 46 -17.45 6.33 -20.24
C ILE A 46 -17.22 5.55 -21.53
N SER A 47 -16.60 6.19 -22.53
CA SER A 47 -16.17 5.47 -23.73
C SER A 47 -14.87 4.69 -23.48
N ARG A 48 -14.63 3.64 -24.27
CA ARG A 48 -13.33 2.95 -24.28
C ARG A 48 -12.18 3.89 -24.62
N SER A 49 -12.39 4.83 -25.55
CA SER A 49 -11.37 5.82 -25.91
C SER A 49 -11.03 6.75 -24.74
N ALA A 50 -12.03 7.17 -23.96
CA ALA A 50 -11.79 7.97 -22.75
C ALA A 50 -11.03 7.16 -21.70
N PHE A 51 -11.38 5.89 -21.48
CA PHE A 51 -10.62 5.01 -20.60
C PHE A 51 -9.14 4.94 -21.01
N TYR A 52 -8.84 4.59 -22.26
CA TYR A 52 -7.45 4.49 -22.72
C TYR A 52 -6.69 5.82 -22.70
N LYS A 53 -7.38 6.95 -22.89
CA LYS A 53 -6.77 8.29 -22.81
C LYS A 53 -6.33 8.65 -21.40
N TYR A 54 -7.03 8.20 -20.37
CA TYR A 54 -6.83 8.64 -18.98
C TYR A 54 -6.37 7.53 -18.02
N LYS A 55 -6.37 6.25 -18.43
CA LYS A 55 -6.05 5.09 -17.55
C LYS A 55 -4.69 5.17 -16.86
N ASP A 56 -3.73 5.86 -17.47
CA ASP A 56 -2.36 6.00 -16.96
C ASP A 56 -2.19 7.21 -16.05
N ALA A 57 -3.10 8.19 -16.15
CA ALA A 57 -3.15 9.37 -15.29
C ALA A 57 -3.85 9.10 -13.95
N VAL A 58 -4.59 8.00 -13.84
CA VAL A 58 -5.36 7.62 -12.65
C VAL A 58 -4.89 6.26 -12.18
N ARG A 59 -4.28 6.19 -11.01
CA ARG A 59 -3.81 4.95 -10.39
C ARG A 59 -4.33 4.86 -8.96
N PRO A 60 -4.70 3.66 -8.48
CA PRO A 60 -4.99 3.44 -7.07
C PRO A 60 -3.81 3.91 -6.22
N PHE A 61 -4.09 4.52 -5.07
CA PHE A 61 -3.05 4.85 -4.10
C PHE A 61 -2.29 3.60 -3.65
N ASN A 62 -2.96 2.44 -3.60
CA ASN A 62 -2.35 1.16 -3.25
C ASN A 62 -1.32 0.66 -4.27
N ASP A 63 -1.48 0.97 -5.56
CA ASP A 63 -0.46 0.68 -6.58
C ASP A 63 0.80 1.55 -6.37
N MET A 64 0.70 2.65 -5.61
CA MET A 64 1.88 3.42 -5.20
C MET A 64 2.64 2.76 -4.05
N LEU A 65 2.13 1.70 -3.41
CA LEU A 65 2.85 0.95 -2.38
C LEU A 65 3.71 -0.18 -2.96
N HIS A 66 3.50 -0.59 -4.22
CA HIS A 66 4.36 -1.56 -4.90
C HIS A 66 5.56 -0.84 -5.56
N GLY A 67 6.79 -1.21 -5.20
CA GLY A 67 8.00 -0.61 -5.76
C GLY A 67 8.51 0.64 -5.04
N ARG A 68 8.03 0.91 -3.82
CA ARG A 68 8.41 2.06 -3.00
C ARG A 68 8.81 1.66 -1.59
N ILE A 69 9.49 2.57 -0.89
CA ILE A 69 9.88 2.36 0.50
C ILE A 69 8.66 2.66 1.37
N VAL A 70 8.14 1.65 2.05
CA VAL A 70 6.99 1.75 2.95
C VAL A 70 7.45 1.80 4.39
N THR A 71 6.90 2.75 5.14
CA THR A 71 7.16 2.89 6.58
C THR A 71 6.06 2.20 7.38
N PHE A 72 6.41 1.12 8.06
CA PHE A 72 5.57 0.38 9.00
C PHE A 72 5.84 0.86 10.42
N GLN A 73 4.80 1.06 11.20
CA GLN A 73 4.89 1.35 12.62
C GLN A 73 4.27 0.23 13.43
N PHE A 74 5.02 -0.24 14.42
CA PHE A 74 4.63 -1.27 15.34
C PHE A 74 4.62 -0.75 16.77
N MET A 75 3.65 -1.19 17.54
CA MET A 75 3.71 -1.17 18.99
C MET A 75 3.97 -2.60 19.46
N LEU A 76 5.14 -2.84 20.04
CA LEU A 76 5.59 -4.16 20.45
C LEU A 76 5.70 -4.23 21.97
N ARG A 77 5.42 -5.40 22.54
CA ARG A 77 5.84 -5.70 23.92
C ARG A 77 7.36 -5.76 23.99
N ASP A 78 7.91 -5.22 25.07
CA ASP A 78 9.34 -5.27 25.37
C ASP A 78 9.70 -6.66 25.96
N GLU A 79 9.60 -7.67 25.10
CA GLU A 79 9.88 -9.07 25.43
C GLU A 79 10.90 -9.64 24.43
N PRO A 80 11.84 -10.48 24.88
CA PRO A 80 12.82 -11.11 23.99
C PRO A 80 12.16 -11.83 22.82
N GLY A 81 12.63 -11.56 21.61
CA GLY A 81 12.21 -12.24 20.38
C GLY A 81 11.02 -11.62 19.65
N VAL A 82 10.28 -10.67 20.25
CA VAL A 82 9.10 -10.05 19.60
C VAL A 82 9.50 -9.29 18.32
N LEU A 83 10.48 -8.39 18.39
CA LEU A 83 10.98 -7.69 17.19
C LEU A 83 11.55 -8.70 16.18
N SER A 84 12.28 -9.71 16.64
CA SER A 84 12.86 -10.73 15.75
C SER A 84 11.79 -11.49 14.96
N ALA A 85 10.66 -11.82 15.60
CA ALA A 85 9.53 -12.47 14.92
C ALA A 85 8.92 -11.57 13.82
N VAL A 86 8.80 -10.26 14.08
CA VAL A 86 8.37 -9.29 13.07
C VAL A 86 9.34 -9.26 11.90
N LEU A 87 10.65 -9.11 12.16
CA LEU A 87 11.68 -9.09 11.11
C LEU A 87 11.68 -10.37 10.26
N ASN A 88 11.49 -11.52 10.89
CA ASN A 88 11.38 -12.80 10.18
C ASN A 88 10.15 -12.84 9.25
N SER A 89 9.02 -12.24 9.65
CA SER A 89 7.84 -12.15 8.79
C SER A 89 8.09 -11.33 7.52
N PHE A 90 8.89 -10.26 7.59
CA PHE A 90 9.32 -9.51 6.40
C PHE A 90 10.22 -10.37 5.51
N ALA A 91 11.23 -11.02 6.10
CA ALA A 91 12.19 -11.84 5.35
C ALA A 91 11.52 -12.99 4.59
N VAL A 92 10.62 -13.74 5.25
CA VAL A 92 9.88 -14.85 4.62
C VAL A 92 8.90 -14.37 3.55
N SER A 93 8.44 -13.12 3.64
CA SER A 93 7.51 -12.55 2.67
C SER A 93 8.21 -11.86 1.48
N GLY A 94 9.55 -11.86 1.43
CA GLY A 94 10.33 -11.17 0.39
C GLY A 94 10.52 -9.66 0.60
N GLY A 95 10.21 -9.15 1.80
CA GLY A 95 10.34 -7.73 2.14
C GLY A 95 11.79 -7.36 2.46
N ASN A 96 12.33 -6.34 1.79
CA ASN A 96 13.69 -5.86 2.00
C ASN A 96 13.70 -4.71 3.02
N ILE A 97 14.16 -4.97 4.24
CA ILE A 97 14.20 -3.96 5.31
C ILE A 97 15.41 -3.04 5.11
N LEU A 98 15.15 -1.74 5.01
CA LEU A 98 16.18 -0.70 4.83
C LEU A 98 16.54 0.00 6.13
N THR A 99 15.55 0.22 7.02
CA THR A 99 15.77 0.89 8.30
C THR A 99 14.91 0.27 9.39
N ILE A 100 15.45 0.25 10.60
CA ILE A 100 14.74 -0.13 11.82
C ILE A 100 15.06 0.94 12.85
N ASN A 101 14.03 1.55 13.41
CA ASN A 101 14.14 2.49 14.51
C ASN A 101 13.23 2.05 15.65
N GLN A 102 13.82 1.64 16.78
CA GLN A 102 13.08 1.28 17.99
C GLN A 102 13.28 2.39 19.03
N GLY A 103 12.17 2.96 19.49
CA GLY A 103 12.17 3.87 20.63
C GLY A 103 12.45 3.14 21.95
N ILE A 104 12.85 3.92 22.95
CA ILE A 104 13.02 3.41 24.32
C ILE A 104 11.67 2.85 24.80
N PRO A 105 11.62 1.62 25.33
CA PRO A 105 10.39 1.06 25.87
C PRO A 105 9.79 1.92 26.99
N ILE A 106 8.48 2.16 26.93
CA ILE A 106 7.71 2.87 27.95
C ILE A 106 6.56 1.96 28.38
N SER A 107 6.44 1.70 29.68
CA SER A 107 5.40 0.80 30.24
C SER A 107 5.39 -0.59 29.61
N GLY A 108 6.58 -1.16 29.38
CA GLY A 108 6.73 -2.51 28.79
C GLY A 108 6.41 -2.61 27.31
N CYS A 109 6.30 -1.47 26.61
CA CYS A 109 6.03 -1.43 25.18
C CYS A 109 7.03 -0.54 24.45
N ALA A 110 7.49 -0.95 23.27
CA ALA A 110 8.36 -0.18 22.41
C ALA A 110 7.63 0.19 21.11
N LEU A 111 7.78 1.45 20.69
CA LEU A 111 7.39 1.88 19.36
C LEU A 111 8.53 1.55 18.39
N VAL A 112 8.25 0.77 17.36
CA VAL A 112 9.22 0.40 16.32
C VAL A 112 8.73 0.90 14.99
N THR A 113 9.62 1.52 14.21
CA THR A 113 9.35 1.94 12.84
C THR A 113 10.31 1.19 11.92
N ILE A 114 9.76 0.54 10.89
CA ILE A 114 10.50 -0.24 9.90
C ILE A 114 10.26 0.38 8.53
N GLY A 115 11.30 0.88 7.89
CA GLY A 115 11.26 1.26 6.48
C GLY A 115 11.66 0.06 5.63
N ALA A 116 10.77 -0.44 4.78
CA ALA A 116 11.02 -1.60 3.92
C ALA A 116 10.64 -1.32 2.47
N GLU A 117 11.45 -1.80 1.55
CA GLU A 117 11.12 -1.86 0.13
C GLU A 117 10.22 -3.08 -0.12
N THR A 118 9.09 -2.83 -0.77
CA THR A 118 8.00 -3.81 -0.99
C THR A 118 8.00 -4.41 -2.39
N SER A 119 8.94 -4.02 -3.26
CA SER A 119 9.03 -4.49 -4.64
C SER A 119 9.20 -6.01 -4.76
N GLY A 120 9.86 -6.64 -3.78
CA GLY A 120 10.10 -8.07 -3.71
C GLY A 120 9.08 -8.87 -2.91
N LEU A 121 8.00 -8.24 -2.41
CA LEU A 121 7.02 -8.96 -1.62
C LEU A 121 6.29 -10.02 -2.45
N GLU A 122 6.21 -11.24 -1.93
CA GLU A 122 5.46 -12.35 -2.52
C GLU A 122 3.96 -12.27 -2.19
N ILE A 123 3.59 -11.47 -1.20
CA ILE A 123 2.22 -11.26 -0.73
C ILE A 123 1.85 -9.77 -0.77
N PRO A 124 0.56 -9.43 -0.85
CA PRO A 124 0.12 -8.04 -0.70
C PRO A 124 0.58 -7.44 0.63
N VAL A 125 0.87 -6.13 0.63
CA VAL A 125 1.30 -5.40 1.84
C VAL A 125 0.25 -5.52 2.95
N GLU A 126 -1.04 -5.54 2.61
CA GLU A 126 -2.15 -5.73 3.53
C GLU A 126 -2.08 -7.09 4.23
N GLU A 127 -1.65 -8.12 3.51
CA GLU A 127 -1.46 -9.45 4.07
C GLU A 127 -0.25 -9.49 5.00
N LEU A 128 0.85 -8.82 4.65
CA LEU A 128 2.01 -8.67 5.54
C LEU A 128 1.64 -7.96 6.85
N VAL A 129 0.85 -6.88 6.78
CA VAL A 129 0.31 -6.19 7.97
C VAL A 129 -0.57 -7.12 8.80
N SER A 130 -1.46 -7.89 8.16
CA SER A 130 -2.32 -8.85 8.84
C SER A 130 -1.52 -9.95 9.55
N ARG A 131 -0.49 -10.51 8.89
CA ARG A 131 0.38 -11.54 9.45
C ARG A 131 1.17 -11.03 10.66
N THR A 132 1.81 -9.88 10.51
CA THR A 132 2.62 -9.28 11.58
C THR A 132 1.76 -8.84 12.77
N SER A 133 0.55 -8.33 12.54
CA SER A 133 -0.41 -7.98 13.60
C SER A 133 -0.85 -9.17 14.46
N ARG A 134 -0.74 -10.40 13.94
CA ARG A 134 -1.14 -11.63 14.64
C ARG A 134 0.01 -12.27 15.42
N LEU A 135 1.23 -11.75 15.32
CA LEU A 135 2.37 -12.29 16.05
C LEU A 135 2.23 -11.98 17.54
N THR A 136 2.59 -12.96 18.37
CA THR A 136 2.63 -12.79 19.83
C THR A 136 3.55 -11.62 20.20
N GLY A 137 3.04 -10.71 21.02
CA GLY A 137 3.78 -9.51 21.45
C GLY A 137 3.61 -8.30 20.54
N VAL A 138 2.95 -8.42 19.39
CA VAL A 138 2.56 -7.25 18.56
C VAL A 138 1.22 -6.72 19.07
N LEU A 139 1.21 -5.47 19.53
CA LEU A 139 0.00 -4.80 20.04
C LEU A 139 -0.72 -4.01 18.95
N ARG A 140 0.03 -3.45 18.00
CA ARG A 140 -0.49 -2.68 16.87
C ARG A 140 0.51 -2.70 15.71
N CYS A 141 0.01 -2.71 14.48
CA CYS A 141 0.79 -2.54 13.26
C CYS A 141 0.02 -1.62 12.31
N GLU A 142 0.69 -0.59 11.80
CA GLU A 142 0.11 0.39 10.87
C GLU A 142 1.11 0.78 9.78
N ILE A 143 0.58 1.27 8.66
CA ILE A 143 1.37 1.85 7.59
C ILE A 143 1.27 3.38 7.73
N LEU A 144 2.41 4.06 7.87
CA LEU A 144 2.43 5.52 8.05
C LEU A 144 2.47 6.28 6.72
N ALA A 145 3.19 5.78 5.72
CA ALA A 145 3.19 6.23 4.32
C ALA A 145 4.23 5.44 3.51
N GLY A 146 4.01 5.32 2.19
CA GLY A 146 5.04 4.94 1.22
C GLY A 146 5.63 6.18 0.56
N GLN A 147 6.97 6.29 0.52
CA GLN A 147 7.69 7.34 -0.20
C GLN A 147 7.91 6.96 -1.65
#